data_AF-A0A5D2KCM5-F1
#
_entry.id   AF-A0A5D2KCM5-F1
#
_cell.length_a   1.000
_cell.length_b   1.000
_cell.length_c   1.000
_cell.angle_alpha   90.00
_cell.angle_beta   90.00
_cell.angle_gamma   90.00
#
_symmetry.space_group_name_H-M   'P 1'
#
loop_
_entity.id
_entity.type
_entity.pdbx_description
1 polymer ?
#
loop_
_entity_poly.entity_id
_entity_poly.type
_entity_poly.pdbx_seq_one_letter_code
_entity_poly.pdbx_strand_id
1 'polypeptide(L)'
;MLTAIDCGSSVDGESFNSRYWIGDGNGKFSPIEQQNKSSVIKAISEQVDQVPYSTARLSYSQFTYSIPLSPGPKFIRLHFYPISYAGFDDPSKKAIFSVQAGTFTLLRNFSALFHARGELTVVKDFCVNVDQGQRFNLTFTPEITDSFAFINGIEVVSMPTNL
;
A
#
# COMPACT_ATOMS: atom_id res chain seq x y z
N MET A 1 12.84 8.93 -10.64
CA MET A 1 12.45 9.38 -9.29
C MET A 1 12.00 8.14 -8.51
N LEU A 2 12.42 8.02 -7.25
CA LEU A 2 11.95 7.01 -6.30
C LEU A 2 11.09 7.71 -5.27
N THR A 3 9.91 7.16 -5.00
CA THR A 3 9.02 7.57 -3.92
C THR A 3 8.72 6.34 -3.08
N ALA A 4 8.97 6.39 -1.78
CA ALA A 4 8.62 5.34 -0.83
C ALA A 4 7.71 5.95 0.26
N ILE A 5 6.55 5.35 0.48
CA ILE A 5 5.49 5.84 1.37
C ILE A 5 5.27 4.83 2.48
N ASP A 6 5.44 5.26 3.73
CA ASP A 6 5.16 4.48 4.94
C ASP A 6 3.69 4.66 5.33
N CYS A 7 2.87 3.67 5.03
CA CYS A 7 1.42 3.77 5.10
C CYS A 7 0.95 3.64 6.55
N GLY A 8 0.23 4.65 7.02
CA GLY A 8 -0.16 4.77 8.43
C GLY A 8 0.90 5.41 9.32
N SER A 9 2.06 5.81 8.80
CA SER A 9 2.99 6.61 9.60
C SER A 9 2.68 8.10 9.49
N SER A 10 2.69 8.82 10.62
CA SER A 10 2.60 10.28 10.67
C SER A 10 3.96 10.98 10.59
N VAL A 11 5.04 10.20 10.58
CA VAL A 11 6.43 10.68 10.56
C VAL A 11 7.22 9.93 9.49
N ASP A 12 8.25 10.57 8.98
CA ASP A 12 9.18 9.93 8.05
C ASP A 12 10.10 8.97 8.82
N GLY A 13 10.60 7.95 8.11
CA GLY A 13 11.38 6.88 8.71
C GLY A 13 12.43 6.32 7.77
N GLU A 14 13.38 5.58 8.33
CA GLU A 14 14.43 4.90 7.58
C GLU A 14 14.36 3.40 7.88
N SER A 15 14.34 2.59 6.82
CA SER A 15 14.40 1.12 6.93
C SER A 15 15.85 0.64 7.10
N PHE A 16 16.07 -0.63 7.49
CA PHE A 16 17.42 -1.15 7.78
C PHE A 16 18.42 -1.04 6.62
N ASN A 17 17.95 -0.98 5.37
CA ASN A 17 18.79 -0.80 4.18
C ASN A 17 19.07 0.67 3.83
N SER A 18 18.86 1.57 4.78
CA SER A 18 19.00 3.03 4.62
C SER A 18 18.10 3.67 3.57
N ARG A 19 16.97 3.04 3.25
CA ARG A 19 15.93 3.66 2.44
C ARG A 19 15.06 4.57 3.30
N TYR A 20 14.91 5.80 2.84
CA TYR A 20 14.01 6.81 3.40
C TYR A 20 12.57 6.59 2.94
N TRP A 21 11.64 6.65 3.88
CA TRP A 21 10.20 6.51 3.66
C TRP A 21 9.45 7.72 4.21
N ILE A 22 8.47 8.20 3.44
CA ILE A 22 7.67 9.37 3.80
C ILE A 22 6.36 8.90 4.41
N GLY A 23 6.02 9.41 5.60
CA GLY A 23 4.75 9.07 6.25
C GLY A 23 3.54 9.61 5.47
N ASP A 24 2.45 8.84 5.41
CA ASP A 24 1.21 9.25 4.74
C ASP A 24 0.23 10.05 5.61
N GLY A 25 0.52 10.16 6.91
CA GLY A 25 -0.41 10.71 7.90
C GLY A 25 -0.69 12.20 7.72
N ASN A 26 0.22 12.95 7.11
CA ASN A 26 0.03 14.36 6.80
C ASN A 26 0.71 14.74 5.48
N GLY A 27 -0.01 15.42 4.58
CA GLY A 27 0.56 16.13 3.44
C GLY A 27 0.31 15.46 2.08
N LYS A 28 1.35 15.45 1.23
CA LYS A 28 1.22 15.20 -0.22
C LYS A 28 0.78 13.78 -0.57
N PHE A 29 1.05 12.81 0.29
CA PHE A 29 0.77 11.39 0.07
C PHE A 29 -0.37 10.87 0.95
N SER A 30 -1.09 11.75 1.65
CA SER A 30 -2.30 11.35 2.36
C SER A 30 -3.33 10.82 1.36
N PRO A 31 -3.92 9.66 1.63
CA PRO A 31 -4.90 9.07 0.72
C PRO A 31 -6.19 9.88 0.71
N ILE A 32 -6.88 9.78 -0.41
CA ILE A 32 -8.24 10.26 -0.59
C ILE A 32 -9.17 9.15 -0.11
N GLU A 33 -9.95 9.42 0.92
CA GLU A 33 -10.81 8.46 1.59
C GLU A 33 -12.14 9.10 1.99
N GLN A 34 -13.19 8.29 2.15
CA GLN A 34 -14.45 8.75 2.73
C GLN A 34 -14.24 9.03 4.23
N GLN A 35 -14.73 10.18 4.69
CA GLN A 35 -14.52 10.64 6.07
C GLN A 35 -14.80 9.54 7.10
N ASN A 36 -13.84 9.35 8.02
CA ASN A 36 -13.90 8.43 9.17
C ASN A 36 -14.00 6.93 8.84
N LYS A 37 -13.59 6.49 7.65
CA LYS A 37 -13.66 5.06 7.28
C LYS A 37 -12.32 4.35 7.21
N SER A 38 -11.21 5.08 7.18
CA SER A 38 -9.89 4.52 7.32
C SER A 38 -9.44 4.55 8.77
N SER A 39 -8.53 3.66 9.11
CA SER A 39 -7.85 3.66 10.40
C SER A 39 -6.38 3.41 10.17
N VAL A 40 -5.58 4.13 10.94
CA VAL A 40 -4.14 3.96 11.03
C VAL A 40 -3.88 3.10 12.26
N ILE A 41 -3.24 1.95 12.06
CA ILE A 41 -2.98 1.02 13.16
C ILE A 41 -1.51 0.61 13.15
N LYS A 42 -0.91 0.62 14.34
CA LYS A 42 0.42 0.08 14.56
C LYS A 42 0.38 -1.44 14.55
N ALA A 43 1.27 -2.05 13.76
CA ALA A 43 1.59 -3.46 13.88
C ALA A 43 2.42 -3.66 15.15
N ILE A 44 1.95 -4.53 16.05
CA ILE A 44 2.70 -4.88 17.27
C ILE A 44 3.53 -6.12 16.95
N SER A 45 4.68 -5.94 16.33
CA SER A 45 5.63 -7.03 16.05
C SER A 45 7.05 -6.52 15.80
N GLU A 46 8.03 -7.20 16.40
CA GLU A 46 9.46 -6.95 16.19
C GLU A 46 10.11 -7.98 15.23
N GLN A 47 9.32 -8.86 14.63
CA GLN A 47 9.83 -9.94 13.76
C GLN A 47 10.21 -9.48 12.35
N VAL A 48 9.86 -8.23 12.00
CA VAL A 48 10.04 -7.64 10.68
C VAL A 48 10.61 -6.23 10.81
N ASP A 49 11.17 -5.72 9.73
CA ASP A 49 11.64 -4.34 9.61
C ASP A 49 10.56 -3.35 10.04
N GLN A 50 10.88 -2.44 10.97
CA GLN A 50 9.89 -1.51 11.49
C GLN A 50 9.38 -0.54 10.41
N VAL A 51 10.22 -0.13 9.47
CA VAL A 51 9.80 0.68 8.33
C VAL A 51 9.87 -0.20 7.08
N PRO A 52 8.76 -0.44 6.35
CA PRO A 52 7.42 0.17 6.50
C PRO A 52 6.40 -0.70 7.26
N TYR A 53 6.80 -1.77 7.97
CA TYR A 53 5.85 -2.78 8.45
C TYR A 53 5.28 -2.53 9.86
N SER A 54 5.80 -1.56 10.62
CA SER A 54 5.30 -1.22 11.96
C SER A 54 3.97 -0.45 11.95
N THR A 55 3.55 0.02 10.78
CA THR A 55 2.25 0.66 10.57
C THR A 55 1.55 0.08 9.35
N ALA A 56 0.22 0.17 9.35
CA ALA A 56 -0.57 -0.02 8.15
C ALA A 56 -1.66 1.03 8.08
N ARG A 57 -2.07 1.32 6.85
CA ARG A 57 -3.35 1.95 6.57
C ARG A 57 -4.39 0.88 6.26
N LEU A 58 -5.52 0.92 6.96
CA LEU A 58 -6.61 -0.02 6.79
C LEU A 58 -7.93 0.72 6.55
N SER A 59 -8.86 0.11 5.82
CA SER A 59 -10.19 0.70 5.61
C SER A 59 -11.21 -0.34 5.17
N TYR A 60 -12.42 -0.26 5.73
CA TYR A 60 -13.62 -0.99 5.25
C TYR A 60 -14.26 -0.33 4.03
N SER A 61 -13.71 0.77 3.54
CA SER A 61 -14.16 1.45 2.33
C SER A 61 -13.01 1.75 1.40
N GLN A 62 -13.34 2.02 0.15
CA GLN A 62 -12.35 2.37 -0.85
C GLN A 62 -11.52 3.60 -0.42
N PHE A 63 -10.20 3.51 -0.64
CA PHE A 63 -9.29 4.64 -0.50
C PHE A 63 -8.27 4.66 -1.64
N THR A 64 -7.74 5.85 -1.94
CA THR A 64 -6.88 6.06 -3.10
C THR A 64 -5.67 6.92 -2.77
N TYR A 65 -4.48 6.46 -3.11
CA TYR A 65 -3.28 7.32 -3.15
C TYR A 65 -3.18 8.01 -4.50
N SER A 66 -3.07 9.33 -4.50
CA SER A 66 -2.79 10.10 -5.72
C SER A 66 -1.34 10.57 -5.71
N ILE A 67 -0.47 9.83 -6.41
CA ILE A 67 0.97 10.04 -6.40
C ILE A 67 1.34 10.85 -7.66
N PRO A 68 1.94 12.03 -7.52
CA PRO A 68 2.37 12.79 -8.69
C PRO A 68 3.62 12.15 -9.28
N LEU A 69 3.47 11.61 -10.48
CA LEU A 69 4.52 10.94 -11.23
C LEU A 69 4.68 11.59 -12.60
N SER A 70 5.90 11.56 -13.14
CA SER A 70 6.13 11.88 -14.54
C SER A 70 5.53 10.80 -15.44
N PRO A 71 5.19 11.11 -16.70
CA PRO A 71 4.78 10.10 -17.68
C PRO A 71 5.84 9.02 -17.91
N GLY A 72 5.45 7.93 -18.55
CA GLY A 72 6.32 6.80 -18.91
C GLY A 72 6.26 5.62 -17.93
N PRO A 73 7.14 4.62 -18.08
CA PRO A 73 7.08 3.39 -17.32
C PRO A 73 7.44 3.60 -15.85
N LYS A 74 6.73 2.89 -14.98
CA LYS A 74 6.88 2.89 -13.53
C LYS A 74 6.94 1.46 -13.02
N PHE A 75 7.87 1.22 -12.13
CA PHE A 75 7.89 0.05 -11.27
C PHE A 75 7.17 0.40 -9.97
N ILE A 76 6.22 -0.43 -9.56
CA ILE A 76 5.45 -0.27 -8.32
C ILE A 76 5.71 -1.49 -7.46
N ARG A 77 5.98 -1.26 -6.18
CA ARG A 77 6.09 -2.30 -5.18
C ARG A 77 5.13 -2.03 -4.03
N LEU A 78 4.33 -3.03 -3.70
CA LEU A 78 3.36 -2.99 -2.61
C LEU A 78 3.80 -3.93 -1.49
N HIS A 79 3.86 -3.41 -0.27
CA HIS A 79 4.30 -4.13 0.93
C HIS A 79 3.11 -4.40 1.84
N PHE A 80 2.93 -5.66 2.23
CA PHE A 80 1.88 -6.11 3.12
C PHE A 80 2.46 -6.94 4.27
N TYR A 81 2.00 -6.69 5.48
CA TYR A 81 2.24 -7.51 6.66
C TYR A 81 0.89 -8.02 7.20
N PRO A 82 0.46 -9.24 6.82
CA PRO A 82 -0.87 -9.76 7.10
C PRO A 82 -1.03 -10.29 8.53
N ILE A 83 -0.87 -9.42 9.52
CA ILE A 83 -1.15 -9.73 10.94
C ILE A 83 -2.50 -9.20 11.38
N SER A 84 -2.93 -9.58 12.58
CA SER A 84 -4.10 -8.98 13.21
C SER A 84 -3.82 -7.52 13.60
N TYR A 85 -4.65 -6.60 13.11
CA TYR A 85 -4.61 -5.19 13.46
C TYR A 85 -5.77 -4.87 14.41
N ALA A 86 -5.48 -4.16 15.51
CA ALA A 86 -6.47 -3.87 16.55
C ALA A 86 -7.67 -3.08 16.00
N GLY A 87 -8.90 -3.58 16.21
CA GLY A 87 -10.13 -2.95 15.69
C GLY A 87 -10.52 -3.39 14.28
N PHE A 88 -9.78 -4.33 13.68
CA PHE A 88 -10.13 -4.97 12.41
C PHE A 88 -10.34 -6.47 12.61
N ASP A 89 -11.20 -7.02 11.76
CA ASP A 89 -11.44 -8.45 11.73
C ASP A 89 -10.19 -9.25 11.32
N ASP A 90 -10.23 -10.56 11.57
CA ASP A 90 -9.18 -11.50 11.21
C ASP A 90 -8.82 -11.39 9.71
N PRO A 91 -7.57 -11.02 9.36
CA PRO A 91 -7.15 -10.83 7.98
C PRO A 91 -7.23 -12.11 7.14
N SER A 92 -7.22 -13.29 7.76
CA SER A 92 -7.38 -14.57 7.05
C SER A 92 -8.76 -14.72 6.40
N LYS A 93 -9.76 -13.98 6.88
CA LYS A 93 -11.16 -14.07 6.44
C LYS A 93 -11.68 -12.77 5.82
N LYS A 94 -11.19 -11.63 6.30
CA LYS A 94 -11.78 -10.32 5.99
C LYS A 94 -10.84 -9.35 5.27
N ALA A 95 -9.53 -9.63 5.17
CA ALA A 95 -8.63 -8.84 4.33
C ALA A 95 -8.67 -9.32 2.87
N ILE A 96 -9.79 -9.05 2.18
CA ILE A 96 -10.03 -9.46 0.79
C ILE A 96 -10.38 -8.21 -0.03
N PHE A 97 -9.48 -7.83 -0.93
CA PHE A 97 -9.57 -6.56 -1.66
C PHE A 97 -8.94 -6.63 -3.05
N SER A 98 -9.24 -5.63 -3.88
CA SER A 98 -8.54 -5.34 -5.13
C SER A 98 -7.66 -4.11 -5.00
N VAL A 99 -6.65 -4.05 -5.87
CA VAL A 99 -5.80 -2.88 -6.07
C VAL A 99 -5.80 -2.51 -7.54
N GLN A 100 -6.13 -1.26 -7.83
CA GLN A 100 -6.18 -0.70 -9.18
C GLN A 100 -5.19 0.45 -9.32
N ALA A 101 -4.48 0.47 -10.44
CA ALA A 101 -3.59 1.54 -10.86
C ALA A 101 -4.17 2.20 -12.12
N GLY A 102 -4.88 3.32 -11.94
CA GLY A 102 -5.67 3.91 -13.02
C GLY A 102 -6.72 2.91 -13.55
N THR A 103 -6.62 2.56 -14.83
CA THR A 103 -7.52 1.57 -15.48
C THR A 103 -7.07 0.12 -15.33
N PHE A 104 -5.85 -0.11 -14.82
CA PHE A 104 -5.30 -1.46 -14.67
C PHE A 104 -5.64 -2.05 -13.31
N THR A 105 -6.10 -3.29 -13.28
CA THR A 105 -6.27 -4.04 -12.03
C THR A 105 -4.98 -4.81 -11.74
N LEU A 106 -4.26 -4.42 -10.68
CA LEU A 106 -3.01 -5.05 -10.26
C LEU A 106 -3.27 -6.32 -9.43
N LEU A 107 -4.24 -6.24 -8.52
CA LEU A 107 -4.64 -7.31 -7.63
C LEU A 107 -6.17 -7.40 -7.62
N ARG A 108 -6.70 -8.62 -7.59
CA ARG A 108 -8.14 -8.90 -7.51
C ARG A 108 -8.39 -10.07 -6.59
N ASN A 109 -9.44 -9.99 -5.76
CA ASN A 109 -9.76 -10.98 -4.73
C ASN A 109 -8.52 -11.39 -3.91
N PHE A 110 -7.71 -10.40 -3.54
CA PHE A 110 -6.40 -10.61 -2.96
C PHE A 110 -6.49 -10.76 -1.45
N SER A 111 -5.88 -11.83 -0.94
CA SER A 111 -5.57 -12.03 0.48
C SER A 111 -4.05 -12.16 0.63
N ALA A 112 -3.43 -11.22 1.35
CA ALA A 112 -1.99 -11.26 1.59
C ALA A 112 -1.58 -12.51 2.37
N LEU A 113 -2.35 -12.94 3.37
CA LEU A 113 -2.03 -14.13 4.16
C LEU A 113 -1.91 -15.40 3.31
N PHE A 114 -2.85 -15.60 2.37
CA PHE A 114 -2.81 -16.75 1.46
C PHE A 114 -1.58 -16.70 0.53
N HIS A 115 -1.11 -15.50 0.19
CA HIS A 115 0.07 -15.30 -0.66
C HIS A 115 1.39 -15.34 0.10
N ALA A 116 1.38 -15.24 1.43
CA ALA A 116 2.58 -15.22 2.26
C ALA A 116 3.35 -16.54 2.20
N ARG A 117 2.69 -17.68 1.98
CA ARG A 117 3.33 -19.00 1.82
C ARG A 117 4.36 -19.35 2.91
N GLY A 118 4.12 -18.89 4.14
CA GLY A 118 5.01 -19.10 5.30
C GLY A 118 5.94 -17.92 5.60
N GLU A 119 6.03 -16.92 4.73
CA GLU A 119 6.74 -15.67 4.98
C GLU A 119 5.95 -14.75 5.92
N LEU A 120 6.66 -13.91 6.67
CA LEU A 120 6.01 -12.93 7.53
C LEU A 120 5.39 -11.79 6.72
N THR A 121 6.03 -11.37 5.62
CA THR A 121 5.56 -10.26 4.79
C THR A 121 5.31 -10.69 3.35
N VAL A 122 4.50 -9.93 2.63
CA VAL A 122 4.22 -10.13 1.21
C VAL A 122 4.58 -8.87 0.45
N VAL A 123 5.34 -9.06 -0.62
CA VAL A 123 5.73 -8.00 -1.55
C VAL A 123 5.16 -8.32 -2.93
N LYS A 124 4.56 -7.32 -3.59
CA LYS A 124 4.01 -7.45 -4.94
C LYS A 124 4.57 -6.37 -5.85
N ASP A 125 5.21 -6.81 -6.93
CA ASP A 125 5.90 -5.97 -7.90
C ASP A 125 5.11 -5.90 -9.21
N PHE A 126 4.97 -4.69 -9.76
CA PHE A 126 4.25 -4.43 -11.00
C PHE A 126 4.97 -3.39 -11.86
N CYS A 127 4.81 -3.51 -13.18
CA CYS A 127 5.22 -2.49 -14.13
C CYS A 127 3.98 -1.89 -14.78
N VAL A 128 3.84 -0.57 -14.72
CA VAL A 128 2.73 0.15 -15.36
C VAL A 128 3.26 1.32 -16.18
N ASN A 129 2.53 1.72 -17.20
CA ASN A 129 2.81 2.97 -17.92
C ASN A 129 1.89 4.08 -17.40
N VAL A 130 2.46 5.26 -17.13
CA VAL A 130 1.69 6.45 -16.77
C VAL A 130 1.63 7.36 -18.00
N ASP A 131 0.43 7.64 -18.49
CA ASP A 131 0.25 8.48 -19.67
C ASP A 131 0.42 9.97 -19.36
N GLN A 132 0.69 10.76 -20.40
CA GLN A 132 0.86 12.19 -20.26
C GLN A 132 -0.45 12.86 -19.77
N GLY A 133 -0.33 13.73 -18.77
CA GLY A 133 -1.48 14.45 -18.20
C GLY A 133 -2.32 13.64 -17.21
N GLN A 134 -2.00 12.37 -16.96
CA GLN A 134 -2.70 11.56 -15.96
C GLN A 134 -2.01 11.61 -14.59
N ARG A 135 -2.83 11.74 -13.52
CA ARG A 135 -2.37 11.46 -12.15
C ARG A 135 -2.35 9.97 -11.92
N PHE A 136 -1.28 9.46 -11.31
CA PHE A 136 -1.20 8.07 -10.93
C PHE A 136 -2.00 7.84 -9.66
N ASN A 137 -3.13 7.14 -9.81
CA ASN A 137 -4.02 6.81 -8.71
C ASN A 137 -3.92 5.31 -8.41
N LEU A 138 -3.58 4.98 -7.17
CA LEU A 138 -3.56 3.63 -6.64
C LEU A 138 -4.72 3.46 -5.68
N THR A 139 -5.74 2.72 -6.10
CA THR A 139 -7.00 2.56 -5.39
C THR A 139 -7.11 1.17 -4.79
N PHE A 140 -7.44 1.11 -3.51
CA PHE A 140 -7.66 -0.11 -2.74
C PHE A 140 -9.14 -0.24 -2.44
N THR A 141 -9.75 -1.36 -2.83
CA THR A 141 -11.19 -1.57 -2.72
C THR A 141 -11.48 -2.90 -2.04
N PRO A 142 -12.06 -2.90 -0.82
CA PRO A 142 -12.59 -4.13 -0.21
C PRO A 142 -13.65 -4.77 -1.11
N GLU A 143 -13.59 -6.09 -1.33
CA GLU A 143 -14.40 -6.76 -2.36
C GLU A 143 -15.61 -7.54 -1.85
N ILE A 144 -15.63 -7.93 -0.57
CA ILE A 144 -16.73 -8.70 0.02
C ILE A 144 -17.35 -7.98 1.22
N THR A 145 -18.53 -8.43 1.67
CA THR A 145 -19.24 -7.84 2.81
C THR A 145 -18.37 -7.85 4.08
N ASP A 146 -18.27 -6.68 4.69
CA ASP A 146 -17.42 -6.36 5.85
C ASP A 146 -15.93 -6.71 5.67
N SER A 147 -15.46 -6.86 4.43
CA SER A 147 -14.01 -6.91 4.20
C SER A 147 -13.36 -5.55 4.35
N PHE A 148 -12.05 -5.58 4.56
CA PHE A 148 -11.21 -4.41 4.56
C PHE A 148 -10.03 -4.59 3.62
N ALA A 149 -9.47 -3.46 3.20
CA ALA A 149 -8.22 -3.38 2.47
C ALA A 149 -7.15 -2.80 3.38
N PHE A 150 -5.90 -3.22 3.18
CA PHE A 150 -4.78 -2.66 3.92
C PHE A 150 -3.50 -2.59 3.07
N ILE A 151 -2.58 -1.73 3.49
CA ILE A 151 -1.25 -1.58 2.91
C ILE A 151 -0.28 -1.04 3.96
N ASN A 152 0.95 -1.58 3.99
CA ASN A 152 2.01 -1.14 4.91
C ASN A 152 2.98 -0.16 4.24
N GLY A 153 3.34 -0.43 2.98
CA GLY A 153 4.25 0.44 2.25
C GLY A 153 4.02 0.42 0.75
N ILE A 154 4.27 1.56 0.11
CA ILE A 154 4.18 1.73 -1.34
C ILE A 154 5.50 2.30 -1.84
N GLU A 155 6.14 1.64 -2.79
CA GLU A 155 7.26 2.20 -3.53
C GLU A 155 6.89 2.40 -5.00
N VAL A 156 7.35 3.51 -5.57
CA VAL A 156 7.22 3.79 -6.99
C VAL A 156 8.54 4.31 -7.55
N VAL A 157 9.02 3.68 -8.61
CA VAL A 157 10.28 4.00 -9.28
C VAL A 157 10.05 4.30 -10.76
N SER A 158 10.54 5.45 -11.24
CA SER A 158 10.62 5.71 -12.69
C SER A 158 11.61 4.77 -13.36
N MET A 159 11.16 4.05 -14.38
CA MET A 159 12.04 3.22 -15.21
C MET A 159 12.50 3.98 -16.45
N PRO A 160 13.70 3.70 -16.99
CA PRO A 160 14.09 4.17 -18.31
C PRO A 160 13.17 3.58 -19.38
N THR A 161 12.96 4.32 -20.47
CA THR A 161 12.09 3.92 -21.59
C THR A 161 12.74 2.92 -22.56
N ASN A 162 14.03 2.63 -22.37
CA ASN A 162 14.81 1.73 -23.22
C ASN A 162 15.05 0.42 -22.45
N LEU A 163 14.16 -0.55 -22.62
CA LEU A 163 14.35 -1.95 -22.22
C LEU A 163 14.47 -2.81 -23.47
#